data_AF-A0A3D3GPZ1-F1
#
_entry.id   AF-A0A3D3GPZ1-F1
#
_cell.length_a   1.000
_cell.length_b   1.000
_cell.length_c   1.000
_cell.angle_alpha   90.00
_cell.angle_beta   90.00
_cell.angle_gamma   90.00
#
_symmetry.space_group_name_H-M   'P 1'
#
loop_
_entity.id
_entity.type
_entity.pdbx_description
1 polymer ?
#
loop_
_entity_poly.entity_id
_entity_poly.type
_entity_poly.pdbx_seq_one_letter_code
_entity_poly.pdbx_strand_id
1 'polypeptide(L)'
;LNPLDFLKGAESWRGLELKNRAAAVKHLDAYKWSSFRDYCGKRNLPHIVNTDLFGDVFGDYRKTIKKYLADMDIEPIGDFLLE
;
A
#
# COMPACT_ATOMS: atom_id res chain seq x y z
N LEU A 1 12.24 6.13 1.86
CA LEU A 1 11.75 5.52 0.62
C LEU A 1 10.71 4.46 0.97
N ASN A 2 9.58 4.44 0.26
CA ASN A 2 8.55 3.42 0.38
C ASN A 2 9.01 2.15 -0.38
N PRO A 3 8.66 0.93 0.06
CA PRO A 3 8.94 -0.29 -0.73
C PRO A 3 8.52 -0.21 -2.20
N LEU A 4 7.41 0.47 -2.53
CA LEU A 4 6.96 0.66 -3.91
C LEU A 4 7.95 1.45 -4.77
N ASP A 5 8.87 2.22 -4.17
CA ASP A 5 9.97 2.90 -4.87
C ASP A 5 10.95 1.93 -5.54
N PHE A 6 10.94 0.67 -5.10
CA PHE A 6 11.84 -0.37 -5.58
C PHE A 6 11.09 -1.41 -6.43
N LEU A 7 9.82 -1.17 -6.75
CA LEU A 7 9.03 -2.02 -7.62
C LEU A 7 8.98 -1.43 -9.03
N LYS A 8 9.62 -2.12 -9.99
CA LYS A 8 9.52 -1.77 -11.41
C LYS A 8 8.05 -1.79 -11.87
N GLY A 9 7.62 -0.73 -12.54
CA GLY A 9 6.24 -0.55 -12.99
C GLY A 9 5.31 0.12 -11.98
N ALA A 10 5.80 0.50 -10.80
CA ALA A 10 5.06 1.26 -9.80
C ALA A 10 5.57 2.71 -9.66
N GLU A 11 6.36 3.23 -10.59
CA GLU A 11 7.03 4.53 -10.48
C GLU A 11 6.05 5.70 -10.23
N SER A 12 4.82 5.59 -10.76
CA SER A 12 3.74 6.56 -10.60
C SER A 12 2.94 6.43 -9.30
N TRP A 13 3.26 5.51 -8.38
CA TRP A 13 2.42 5.22 -7.20
C TRP A 13 2.16 6.44 -6.30
N ARG A 14 3.08 7.41 -6.29
CA ARG A 14 2.91 8.69 -5.56
C ARG A 14 1.88 9.61 -6.19
N GLY A 15 1.68 9.49 -7.50
CA GLY A 15 0.60 10.13 -8.24
C GLY A 15 -0.73 9.38 -8.12
N LEU A 16 -0.85 8.44 -7.17
CA LEU A 16 -2.02 7.58 -6.98
C LEU A 16 -2.33 6.70 -8.20
N GLU A 17 -1.32 6.32 -8.98
CA GLU A 17 -1.46 5.46 -10.16
C GLU A 17 -0.65 4.17 -9.98
N LEU A 18 -1.28 3.00 -10.16
CA LEU A 18 -0.62 1.70 -10.07
C LEU A 18 -1.05 0.76 -11.19
N LYS A 19 -0.13 0.49 -12.13
CA LYS A 19 -0.41 -0.40 -13.27
C LYS A 19 -0.75 -1.84 -12.89
N ASN A 20 -0.22 -2.32 -11.76
CA ASN A 20 -0.45 -3.69 -11.31
C ASN A 20 -0.52 -3.78 -9.79
N ARG A 21 -1.75 -3.63 -9.27
CA ARG A 21 -2.07 -3.76 -7.85
C ARG A 21 -1.65 -5.11 -7.25
N ALA A 22 -1.84 -6.21 -7.98
CA ALA A 22 -1.51 -7.54 -7.47
C ALA A 22 0.01 -7.68 -7.25
N ALA A 23 0.82 -7.16 -8.17
CA ALA A 23 2.27 -7.08 -8.03
C ALA A 23 2.67 -6.19 -6.86
N ALA A 24 2.02 -5.04 -6.68
CA ALA A 24 2.28 -4.13 -5.55
C ALA A 24 2.05 -4.81 -4.19
N VAL A 25 0.90 -5.45 -4.00
CA VAL A 25 0.60 -6.18 -2.76
C VAL A 25 1.59 -7.33 -2.52
N LYS A 26 1.92 -8.10 -3.57
CA LYS A 26 2.91 -9.18 -3.46
C LYS A 26 4.29 -8.65 -3.08
N HIS A 27 4.70 -7.52 -3.66
CA HIS A 27 5.96 -6.87 -3.34
C HIS A 27 5.99 -6.38 -1.89
N LEU A 28 4.93 -5.72 -1.42
CA LEU A 28 4.82 -5.26 -0.03
C LEU A 28 4.90 -6.40 0.99
N ASP A 29 4.38 -7.60 0.66
CA ASP A 29 4.41 -8.78 1.54
C ASP A 29 5.78 -9.50 1.55
N ALA A 30 6.57 -9.33 0.49
CA ALA A 30 7.87 -10.00 0.31
C ALA A 30 9.07 -9.10 0.60
N TYR A 31 8.95 -7.78 0.44
CA TYR A 31 10.07 -6.86 0.59
C TYR A 31 10.52 -6.76 2.05
N LYS A 32 11.81 -7.02 2.29
CA LYS A 32 12.38 -7.14 3.64
C LYS A 32 12.18 -5.88 4.49
N TRP A 33 12.22 -4.70 3.89
CA TRP A 33 12.07 -3.43 4.58
C TRP A 33 10.67 -2.82 4.48
N SER A 34 9.67 -3.66 4.22
CA SER A 34 8.27 -3.26 4.19
C SER A 34 7.63 -3.37 5.57
N SER A 35 7.26 -2.24 6.17
CA SER A 35 6.48 -2.19 7.41
C SER A 35 5.06 -2.76 7.25
N PHE A 36 4.56 -2.91 6.03
CA PHE A 36 3.31 -3.62 5.73
C PHE A 36 3.28 -5.02 6.36
N ARG A 37 4.43 -5.70 6.40
CA ARG A 37 4.56 -7.03 6.99
C ARG A 37 4.33 -7.00 8.50
N ASP A 38 4.92 -6.02 9.18
CA ASP A 38 4.75 -5.80 10.62
C ASP A 38 3.29 -5.52 10.97
N TYR A 39 2.64 -4.58 10.27
CA TYR A 39 1.22 -4.30 10.47
C TYR A 39 0.29 -5.45 10.08
N CYS A 40 0.76 -6.41 9.29
CA CYS A 40 0.05 -7.66 9.01
C CYS A 40 0.37 -8.78 10.03
N GLY A 41 1.01 -8.46 11.17
CA GLY A 41 1.35 -9.42 12.23
C GLY A 41 2.61 -10.25 11.97
N LYS A 42 3.36 -9.99 10.90
CA LYS A 42 4.65 -10.66 10.65
C LYS A 42 5.76 -9.84 11.29
N ARG A 43 6.30 -10.31 12.41
CA ARG A 43 7.43 -9.67 13.13
C ARG A 43 8.66 -9.54 12.21
N ASN A 44 8.93 -8.34 11.70
CA ASN A 44 9.96 -8.08 10.70
C ASN A 44 10.91 -6.95 11.13
N LEU A 45 10.37 -5.82 11.60
CA LEU A 45 11.08 -4.65 12.10
C LEU A 45 10.63 -4.30 13.54
N PRO A 46 10.67 -5.26 14.50
CA PRO A 46 10.07 -5.11 15.83
C PRO A 46 10.69 -4.02 16.71
N HIS A 47 11.87 -3.52 16.36
CA HIS A 47 12.57 -2.47 17.10
C HIS A 47 12.43 -1.09 16.45
N ILE A 48 11.77 -1.02 15.29
CA ILE A 48 11.67 0.20 14.47
C ILE A 48 10.21 0.60 14.27
N VAL A 49 9.31 -0.39 14.14
CA VAL A 49 7.88 -0.17 13.92
C VAL A 49 7.11 -0.50 15.19
N ASN A 50 6.37 0.46 15.71
CA ASN A 50 5.33 0.22 16.71
C ASN A 50 3.99 -0.01 15.99
N THR A 51 3.42 -1.19 16.15
CA THR A 51 2.15 -1.57 15.51
C THR A 51 0.93 -1.28 16.37
N ASP A 52 1.09 -1.00 17.66
CA ASP A 52 0.01 -0.92 18.65
C ASP A 52 -0.97 0.21 18.29
N LEU A 53 -0.45 1.39 17.96
CA LEU A 53 -1.27 2.56 17.62
C LEU A 53 -2.18 2.32 16.40
N PHE A 54 -1.66 1.67 15.37
CA PHE A 54 -2.38 1.49 14.10
C PHE A 54 -3.16 0.18 14.04
N GLY A 55 -2.79 -0.82 14.84
CA GLY A 55 -3.54 -2.07 14.98
C GLY A 55 -4.96 -1.79 15.47
N ASP A 56 -5.10 -0.94 16.49
CA ASP A 56 -6.39 -0.58 17.08
C ASP A 56 -7.26 0.25 16.13
N VAL A 57 -6.64 1.09 15.28
CA VAL A 57 -7.37 1.96 14.34
C VAL A 57 -7.85 1.22 13.11
N PHE A 58 -7.03 0.33 12.54
CA PHE A 58 -7.30 -0.23 11.22
C PHE A 58 -7.96 -1.61 11.22
N GLY A 59 -8.01 -2.32 12.36
CA GLY A 59 -8.64 -3.64 12.50
C GLY A 59 -8.01 -4.71 11.60
N ASP A 60 -8.32 -4.69 10.31
CA ASP A 60 -7.64 -5.44 9.25
C ASP A 60 -6.82 -4.49 8.36
N TYR A 61 -5.58 -4.25 8.77
CA TYR A 61 -4.65 -3.39 8.03
C TYR A 61 -4.40 -3.90 6.60
N ARG A 62 -4.35 -5.22 6.39
CA ARG A 62 -4.14 -5.81 5.07
C ARG A 62 -5.28 -5.46 4.14
N LYS A 63 -6.52 -5.60 4.60
CA LYS A 63 -7.71 -5.23 3.84
C LYS A 63 -7.74 -3.73 3.54
N THR A 64 -7.40 -2.90 4.52
CA THR A 64 -7.33 -1.43 4.36
C THR A 64 -6.33 -1.03 3.27
N ILE A 65 -5.11 -1.54 3.30
CA ILE A 65 -4.10 -1.23 2.26
C ILE A 65 -4.50 -1.79 0.90
N LYS A 66 -5.05 -3.01 0.84
CA LYS A 66 -5.55 -3.56 -0.44
C LYS A 66 -6.64 -2.68 -1.06
N LYS A 67 -7.53 -2.13 -0.24
CA LYS A 67 -8.56 -1.18 -0.68
C LYS A 67 -7.93 0.13 -1.15
N TYR A 68 -7.03 0.71 -0.37
CA TYR A 68 -6.31 1.92 -0.75
C TYR A 68 -5.59 1.79 -2.10
N LEU A 69 -4.90 0.68 -2.34
CA LEU A 69 -4.24 0.40 -3.63
C LEU A 69 -5.25 0.10 -4.75
N ALA A 70 -6.48 -0.30 -4.44
CA ALA A 70 -7.55 -0.47 -5.42
C ALA A 70 -8.18 0.85 -5.82
N ASP A 71 -8.28 1.79 -4.89
CA ASP A 71 -8.86 3.12 -5.15
C ASP A 71 -7.92 3.98 -6.03
N MET A 72 -6.64 3.62 -6.16
CA MET A 72 -5.67 4.20 -7.10
C MET A 72 -5.92 3.84 -8.57
N ASP A 73 -6.66 2.77 -8.85
CA ASP A 73 -7.03 2.38 -10.23
C ASP A 73 -8.24 3.19 -10.75
N ILE A 74 -8.84 4.04 -9.91
CA ILE A 74 -10.02 4.82 -10.30
C ILE A 74 -9.54 5.99 -11.15
N GLU A 75 -9.87 5.96 -12.44
CA GLU A 75 -9.62 7.09 -13.33
C GLU A 75 -10.28 8.36 -12.77
N PRO A 76 -9.65 9.54 -12.98
CA PRO A 76 -10.24 10.79 -12.52
C PRO A 76 -11.65 10.93 -13.10
N ILE A 77 -12.64 11.16 -12.25
CA ILE A 77 -14.02 11.54 -12.64
C ILE A 77 -14.00 13.00 -13.17
N GLY A 78 -12.97 13.38 -13.93
CA GLY A 78 -12.81 14.70 -14.54
C GLY A 78 -13.68 14.85 -15.78
N ASP A 79 -13.91 13.76 -16.51
CA ASP A 79 -14.65 13.78 -17.78
C ASP A 79 -16.18 13.79 -17.61
N PHE A 80 -16.68 13.63 -16.37
CA PHE A 80 -18.13 13.65 -16.06
C PHE A 80 -18.61 14.96 -15.42
N LEU A 81 -17.73 15.94 -15.20
CA LEU A 81 -18.15 17.29 -14.81
C LEU A 81 -18.51 18.09 -16.07
N LEU A 82 -19.78 17.92 -16.47
CA LEU A 82 -20.49 18.59 -17.56
C LEU A 82 -20.11 20.08 -17.73
N GLU A 83 -19.85 20.45 -19.00
CA GLU A 83 -20.09 21.80 -19.54
C GLU A 83 -21.52 22.29 -19.26
#